data_AF-A0A1G6GN79-F1
#
_entry.id   AF-A0A1G6GN79-F1
#
_cell.length_a   1.000
_cell.length_b   1.000
_cell.length_c   1.000
_cell.angle_alpha   90.00
_cell.angle_beta   90.00
_cell.angle_gamma   90.00
#
_symmetry.space_group_name_H-M   'P 1'
#
loop_
_entity.id
_entity.type
_entity.pdbx_description
1 polymer ?
#
loop_
_entity_poly.entity_id
_entity_poly.type
_entity_poly.pdbx_seq_one_letter_code
_entity_poly.pdbx_strand_id
1 'polypeptide(L)' 'MKICSCYEVSKSELVKAIRKQMLESIVDVQVVTKASTGCGRCKPVVLEILKREVDKRSDKNTQLRLPF' A
#
# COMPACT_ATOMS: atom_id res chain seq x y z
N MET A 1 -10.07 9.30 5.49
CA MET A 1 -9.03 8.58 6.26
C MET A 1 -7.69 8.69 5.53
N LYS A 2 -6.74 9.41 6.12
CA LYS A 2 -5.35 9.47 5.63
C LYS A 2 -4.58 8.27 6.19
N ILE A 3 -3.67 7.70 5.40
CA ILE A 3 -2.85 6.54 5.76
C ILE A 3 -1.48 7.00 6.22
N CYS A 4 -0.92 8.00 5.54
CA CYS A 4 0.32 8.63 5.93
C CYS A 4 0.04 10.08 6.33
N SER A 5 0.31 10.45 7.58
CA SER A 5 0.21 11.85 8.01
C SER A 5 1.41 12.70 7.58
N CYS A 6 2.56 12.10 7.24
CA CYS A 6 3.75 12.85 6.82
C CYS A 6 3.65 13.40 5.40
N TYR A 7 3.06 12.63 4.49
CA TYR A 7 2.91 12.98 3.08
C TYR A 7 1.44 13.11 2.67
N GLU A 8 0.55 13.13 3.67
CA GLU A 8 -0.91 13.28 3.51
C GLU A 8 -1.58 12.27 2.55
N VAL A 9 -0.93 11.12 2.33
CA VAL A 9 -1.41 10.09 1.41
C VAL A 9 -2.68 9.44 1.95
N SER A 10 -3.74 9.48 1.15
CA SER A 10 -5.03 8.87 1.45
C SER A 10 -5.18 7.49 0.83
N LYS A 11 -6.08 6.66 1.38
CA LYS A 11 -6.36 5.30 0.84
C LYS A 11 -6.71 5.33 -0.64
N SER A 12 -7.57 6.27 -1.03
CA SER A 12 -8.04 6.43 -2.41
C SER A 12 -6.90 6.77 -3.37
N GLU A 13 -5.99 7.66 -2.95
CA GLU A 13 -4.79 8.03 -3.71
C GLU A 13 -3.86 6.83 -3.89
N LEU A 14 -3.61 6.10 -2.78
CA LEU A 14 -2.76 4.92 -2.77
C LEU A 14 -3.29 3.84 -3.73
N VAL A 15 -4.58 3.51 -3.63
CA VAL A 15 -5.22 2.50 -4.50
C VAL A 15 -5.23 2.96 -5.96
N LYS A 16 -5.51 4.24 -6.22
CA LYS A 16 -5.44 4.80 -7.58
C LYS A 16 -4.02 4.69 -8.16
N ALA A 17 -2.99 5.02 -7.38
CA ALA A 17 -1.60 4.91 -7.80
C ALA A 17 -1.24 3.45 -8.12
N ILE A 18 -1.58 2.51 -7.22
CA ILE A 18 -1.34 1.08 -7.40
C ILE A 18 -2.00 0.56 -8.68
N ARG A 19 -3.28 0.89 -8.92
CA ARG A 19 -3.99 0.45 -10.12
C ARG A 19 -3.46 1.09 -11.40
N LYS A 20 -3.16 2.39 -11.37
CA LYS A 20 -2.78 3.16 -12.55
C LYS A 20 -1.37 2.80 -13.03
N GLN A 21 -0.46 2.49 -12.11
CA GLN A 21 0.93 2.16 -12.41
C GLN A 21 1.27 0.69 -12.18
N MET A 22 0.27 -0.15 -11.87
CA MET A 22 0.46 -1.58 -11.61
C MET A 22 1.57 -1.85 -10.59
N LEU A 23 1.53 -1.12 -9.48
CA LEU A 23 2.55 -1.25 -8.43
C LEU A 23 2.38 -2.60 -7.71
N GLU A 24 3.41 -3.43 -7.71
CA GLU A 24 3.38 -4.75 -7.07
C GLU A 24 4.28 -4.84 -5.83
N SER A 25 5.16 -3.84 -5.62
CA SER A 25 6.10 -3.79 -4.50
C SER A 25 5.96 -2.53 -3.66
N ILE A 26 6.34 -2.64 -2.39
CA ILE A 26 6.34 -1.52 -1.44
C ILE A 26 7.30 -0.41 -1.88
N VAL A 27 8.36 -0.78 -2.61
CA VAL A 27 9.37 0.15 -3.14
C VAL A 27 8.73 1.06 -4.18
N ASP A 28 7.98 0.49 -5.14
CA ASP A 28 7.28 1.27 -6.16
C ASP A 28 6.24 2.21 -5.52
N VAL A 29 5.50 1.72 -4.53
CA VAL A 29 4.56 2.55 -3.76
C VAL A 29 5.27 3.71 -3.05
N GLN A 30 6.44 3.47 -2.47
CA GLN A 30 7.27 4.51 -1.84
C GLN A 30 7.77 5.53 -2.85
N VAL A 31 8.22 5.10 -4.04
CA VAL A 31 8.68 6.00 -5.11
C VAL A 31 7.55 6.89 -5.61
N VAL A 32 6.35 6.32 -5.77
CA VAL A 32 5.21 7.02 -6.38
C VAL A 32 4.47 7.89 -5.37
N THR A 33 4.16 7.35 -4.19
CA THR A 33 3.32 8.02 -3.19
C THR A 33 4.12 8.67 -2.07
N LYS A 34 5.41 8.34 -1.92
CA LYS A 34 6.25 8.73 -0.78
C LYS A 34 5.73 8.26 0.57
N ALA A 35 4.63 7.49 0.63
CA ALA A 35 4.17 6.89 1.86
C ALA A 35 5.26 5.99 2.44
N SER A 36 5.44 5.96 3.76
CA SER A 36 6.48 5.17 4.46
C SER A 36 7.94 5.67 4.35
N THR A 37 8.27 6.74 3.61
CA THR A 37 9.66 7.25 3.55
C THR A 37 10.00 8.29 4.63
N GLY A 38 9.01 8.72 5.42
CA GLY A 38 9.15 9.76 6.44
C GLY A 38 9.43 9.14 7.81
N CYS A 39 8.37 8.91 8.59
CA CYS A 39 8.48 8.30 9.92
C CYS A 39 8.31 6.77 9.94
N GLY A 40 8.00 6.14 8.81
CA GLY A 40 7.79 4.68 8.71
C GLY A 40 6.56 4.11 9.42
N ARG A 41 5.83 4.87 10.25
CA ARG A 41 4.67 4.36 11.03
C ARG A 41 3.53 3.81 10.19
N CYS A 42 3.35 4.32 8.97
CA CYS A 42 2.32 3.87 8.05
C CYS A 42 2.74 2.68 7.16
N LYS A 43 4.00 2.22 7.26
CA LYS A 43 4.56 1.13 6.45
C LYS A 43 3.70 -0.14 6.45
N PRO A 44 3.28 -0.70 7.61
CA PRO A 44 2.48 -1.94 7.61
C PRO A 44 1.10 -1.74 6.97
N VAL A 45 0.46 -0.58 7.18
CA VAL A 45 -0.85 -0.27 6.61
C VAL A 45 -0.78 -0.14 5.09
N VAL A 46 0.27 0.52 4.58
CA VAL A 46 0.51 0.65 3.14
C VAL A 46 0.76 -0.73 2.50
N LEU A 47 1.56 -1.58 3.15
CA LEU A 47 1.84 -2.95 2.71
C LEU A 47 0.58 -3.81 2.65
N GLU A 48 -0.29 -3.72 3.65
CA GLU A 48 -1.56 -4.47 3.66
C GLU A 48 -2.47 -4.07 2.49
N ILE A 49 -2.56 -2.77 2.19
CA ILE A 49 -3.40 -2.28 1.10
C ILE A 49 -2.83 -2.66 -0.25
N LEU A 50 -1.51 -2.53 -0.43
CA LEU A 50 -0.82 -2.99 -1.62
C LEU A 50 -1.07 -4.47 -1.84
N LYS A 51 -0.84 -5.31 -0.82
CA LYS A 51 -1.09 -6.75 -0.90
C LYS A 51 -2.54 -7.05 -1.27
N ARG A 52 -3.52 -6.40 -0.64
CA ARG A 52 -4.94 -6.57 -1.02
C ARG A 52 -5.22 -6.20 -2.47
N GLU A 53 -4.57 -5.16 -3.00
CA GLU A 53 -4.83 -4.71 -4.37
C GLU A 53 -4.17 -5.61 -5.42
N VAL A 54 -2.96 -6.10 -5.13
CA VAL A 54 -2.24 -7.08 -5.95
C VAL A 54 -2.95 -8.45 -5.90
N ASP A 55 -3.36 -8.90 -4.71
CA ASP A 55 -4.11 -10.14 -4.50
C ASP A 55 -5.47 -10.12 -5.19
N LYS A 56 -6.19 -8.98 -5.16
CA LYS A 56 -7.42 -8.79 -5.94
C LYS A 56 -7.23 -8.93 -7.45
N ARG A 57 -6.00 -8.79 -7.96
CA ARG A 57 -5.66 -9.02 -9.35
C ARG A 57 -5.24 -10.47 -9.63
N SER A 58 -4.88 -11.22 -8.59
CA SER A 58 -4.41 -12.60 -8.64
C SER A 58 -5.31 -13.49 -7.77
N ASP A 59 -6.51 -13.76 -8.28
CA ASP A 59 -7.63 -14.49 -7.67
C ASP A 59 -7.31 -15.64 -6.66
N LYS A 60 -8.01 -15.59 -5.51
CA LYS A 60 -8.30 -16.65 -4.52
C LYS A 60 -7.14 -17.16 -3.64
N ASN A 61 -7.37 -17.01 -2.34
CA ASN A 61 -6.77 -17.83 -1.29
C ASN A 61 -5.30 -17.54 -1.01
N THR A 62 -5.04 -16.45 -0.29
CA THR A 62 -4.18 -16.58 0.90
C THR A 62 -4.62 -15.55 1.92
N GLN A 63 -5.31 -16.05 2.95
CA GLN A 63 -5.32 -15.44 4.27
C GLN A 63 -3.87 -15.28 4.74
N LEU A 64 -3.19 -14.21 4.33
CA LEU A 64 -1.91 -13.85 4.91
C LEU A 64 -2.23 -13.36 6.33
N ARG A 65 -2.30 -14.34 7.24
CA ARG A 65 -1.96 -14.16 8.65
C ARG A 65 -0.59 -13.47 8.66
N LEU A 66 -0.61 -12.15 8.73
CA LEU A 66 0.52 -11.42 9.27
C LEU A 66 0.50 -11.72 10.76
N PRO A 67 1.52 -12.40 11.31
CA PRO A 67 1.60 -12.62 12.74
C PRO A 67 1.69 -11.26 13.42
N PHE A 68 0.75 -10.99 14.30
CA PHE A 68 1.15 -10.74 15.68
C PHE A 68 1.37 -12.10 16.34
#